data_AF-A0A3A0BJ91-F1
#
_entry.id   AF-A0A3A0BJ91-F1
#
_cell.length_a   1.000
_cell.length_b   1.000
_cell.length_c   1.000
_cell.angle_alpha   90.00
_cell.angle_beta   90.00
_cell.angle_gamma   90.00
#
_symmetry.space_group_name_H-M   'P 1'
#
loop_
_entity.id
_entity.type
_entity.pdbx_description
1 polymer ?
#
loop_
_entity_poly.entity_id
_entity_poly.type
_entity_poly.pdbx_seq_one_letter_code
_entity_poly.pdbx_strand_id
1 'polypeptide(L)'
;MTKETATYQQLQQLIAQPGCPLCGLAQQAVSTYLDTLLWESSTDFNLQTILAASLGFCGRHSRQLLTFGGQRLAAAVVERMALLAAIRRLPELIDAAEPPPARFRLGKLRSRTQAQPAQLGLPDSIQPCPACLREATETERGVEVLLKHLDDLSGPLRTAGGLCLPHFIQTTRAAPAPQRAVLLAIQQAVWHDLAGHLEEFIRKHMDHHHADPISDPARLSVERTIAALTGEVPVR
;
A
#
# COMPACT_ATOMS: atom_id res chain seq x y z
N MET A 1 0.81 -11.81 -24.83
CA MET A 1 1.54 -11.91 -23.55
C MET A 1 0.54 -12.26 -22.47
N THR A 2 0.81 -13.28 -21.65
CA THR A 2 -0.06 -13.63 -20.51
C THR A 2 0.11 -12.56 -19.41
N LYS A 3 -0.94 -12.29 -18.63
CA LYS A 3 -0.91 -11.29 -17.55
C LYS A 3 0.21 -11.57 -16.53
N GLU A 4 0.51 -12.84 -16.30
CA GLU A 4 1.58 -13.30 -15.41
C GLU A 4 2.96 -12.83 -15.88
N THR A 5 3.29 -12.98 -17.17
CA THR A 5 4.59 -12.55 -17.72
C THR A 5 4.81 -11.05 -17.58
N ALA A 6 3.74 -10.24 -17.72
CA ALA A 6 3.83 -8.79 -17.55
C ALA A 6 4.13 -8.40 -16.09
N THR A 7 3.42 -8.99 -15.12
CA THR A 7 3.68 -8.73 -13.69
C THR A 7 5.08 -9.17 -13.27
N TYR A 8 5.57 -10.30 -13.80
CA TYR A 8 6.94 -10.74 -13.53
C TYR A 8 7.98 -9.74 -14.02
N GLN A 9 7.85 -9.25 -15.27
CA GLN A 9 8.75 -8.24 -15.82
C GLN A 9 8.73 -6.93 -15.02
N GLN A 10 7.55 -6.48 -14.57
CA GLN A 10 7.43 -5.31 -13.70
C GLN A 10 8.14 -5.52 -12.37
N LEU A 11 7.96 -6.68 -11.72
CA LEU A 11 8.66 -7.01 -10.49
C LEU A 11 10.19 -7.02 -10.68
N GLN A 12 10.70 -7.57 -11.79
CA GLN A 12 12.13 -7.54 -12.09
C GLN A 12 12.67 -6.11 -12.17
N GLN A 13 11.92 -5.20 -12.82
CA GLN A 13 12.30 -3.79 -12.92
C GLN A 13 12.27 -3.08 -11.56
N LEU A 14 11.24 -3.35 -10.75
CA LEU A 14 11.06 -2.71 -9.45
C LEU A 14 12.07 -3.20 -8.41
N ILE A 15 12.38 -4.50 -8.41
CA ILE A 15 13.38 -5.09 -7.50
C ILE A 15 14.80 -4.57 -7.80
N ALA A 16 15.06 -4.10 -9.02
CA ALA A 16 16.36 -3.50 -9.35
C ALA A 16 16.61 -2.15 -8.64
N GLN A 17 15.60 -1.56 -8.01
CA GLN A 17 15.70 -0.32 -7.25
C GLN A 17 15.58 -0.59 -5.74
N PRO A 18 16.22 0.22 -4.88
CA PRO A 18 16.01 0.12 -3.43
C PRO A 18 14.54 0.36 -3.08
N GLY A 19 13.97 -0.49 -2.23
CA GLY A 19 12.58 -0.39 -1.80
C GLY A 19 11.83 -1.72 -1.85
N CYS A 20 10.57 -1.69 -1.43
CA CYS A 20 9.69 -2.84 -1.49
C CYS A 20 9.07 -2.93 -2.89
N PRO A 21 9.36 -3.98 -3.67
CA PRO A 21 8.85 -4.10 -5.04
C PRO A 21 7.32 -4.25 -5.11
N LEU A 22 6.69 -4.81 -4.07
CA LEU A 22 5.24 -4.91 -3.98
C LEU A 22 4.58 -3.56 -3.69
N CYS A 23 5.24 -2.66 -2.95
CA CYS A 23 4.80 -1.28 -2.81
C CYS A 23 4.87 -0.56 -4.16
N GLY A 24 6.02 -0.66 -4.85
CA GLY A 24 6.20 -0.05 -6.16
C GLY A 24 5.15 -0.53 -7.18
N LEU A 25 4.87 -1.83 -7.23
CA LEU A 25 3.90 -2.41 -8.14
C LEU A 25 2.49 -1.86 -7.88
N ALA A 26 2.07 -1.86 -6.61
CA ALA A 26 0.75 -1.39 -6.22
C ALA A 26 0.59 0.13 -6.45
N GLN A 27 1.62 0.92 -6.13
CA GLN A 27 1.63 2.36 -6.37
C GLN A 27 1.58 2.70 -7.86
N GLN A 28 2.33 2.00 -8.71
CA GLN A 28 2.27 2.19 -10.16
C GLN A 28 0.86 1.91 -10.68
N ALA A 29 0.26 0.79 -10.26
CA ALA A 29 -1.08 0.43 -10.71
C ALA A 29 -2.16 1.42 -10.23
N VAL A 30 -2.06 1.91 -9.00
CA VAL A 30 -2.94 2.98 -8.49
C VAL A 30 -2.71 4.28 -9.26
N SER A 31 -1.46 4.67 -9.49
CA SER A 31 -1.13 5.90 -10.22
C SER A 31 -1.71 5.89 -11.63
N THR A 32 -1.49 4.79 -12.39
CA THR A 32 -2.09 4.61 -13.71
C THR A 32 -3.61 4.63 -13.66
N TYR A 33 -4.21 3.94 -12.68
CA TYR A 33 -5.66 3.94 -12.52
C TYR A 33 -6.23 5.35 -12.27
N LEU A 34 -5.60 6.13 -11.39
CA LEU A 34 -6.04 7.50 -11.10
C LEU A 34 -5.82 8.45 -12.28
N ASP A 35 -4.70 8.33 -13.00
CA ASP A 35 -4.39 9.16 -14.16
C ASP A 35 -5.39 8.92 -15.31
N THR A 36 -5.64 7.64 -15.64
CA THR A 36 -6.65 7.26 -16.64
C THR A 36 -8.03 7.76 -16.22
N LEU A 37 -8.40 7.57 -14.95
CA LEU A 37 -9.68 8.03 -14.43
C LEU A 37 -9.85 9.54 -14.56
N LEU A 38 -8.84 10.33 -14.21
CA LEU A 38 -8.92 11.78 -14.30
C LEU A 38 -9.04 12.24 -15.76
N TRP A 39 -8.37 11.57 -16.69
CA TRP A 39 -8.48 11.83 -18.13
C TRP A 39 -9.89 11.51 -18.67
N GLU A 40 -10.48 10.39 -18.24
CA GLU A 40 -11.78 9.88 -18.72
C GLU A 40 -12.99 10.42 -17.93
N SER A 41 -12.75 11.04 -16.77
CA SER A 41 -13.77 11.42 -15.76
C SER A 41 -14.93 12.27 -16.29
N SER A 42 -14.75 12.97 -17.41
CA SER A 42 -15.79 13.77 -18.04
C SER A 42 -16.85 12.96 -18.82
N THR A 43 -16.61 11.66 -19.09
CA THR A 43 -17.43 10.88 -20.04
C THR A 43 -17.89 9.49 -19.57
N ASP A 44 -17.32 8.90 -18.52
CA ASP A 44 -17.65 7.52 -18.14
C ASP A 44 -18.74 7.43 -17.04
N PHE A 45 -19.93 6.94 -17.42
CA PHE A 45 -21.07 6.68 -16.52
C PHE A 45 -20.82 5.56 -15.50
N ASN A 46 -20.01 4.56 -15.84
CA ASN A 46 -19.68 3.44 -14.95
C ASN A 46 -18.83 3.93 -13.77
N LEU A 47 -17.86 4.82 -14.04
CA LEU A 47 -17.07 5.47 -12.99
C LEU A 47 -17.93 6.27 -12.02
N GLN A 48 -18.98 6.95 -12.52
CA GLN A 48 -19.90 7.69 -11.64
C GLN A 48 -20.62 6.78 -10.65
N THR A 49 -21.05 5.60 -11.13
CA THR A 49 -21.73 4.61 -10.30
C THR A 49 -20.82 4.05 -9.22
N ILE A 50 -19.58 3.69 -9.59
CA ILE A 50 -18.58 3.16 -8.66
C ILE A 50 -18.23 4.20 -7.58
N LEU A 51 -17.93 5.44 -7.98
CA LEU A 51 -17.58 6.50 -7.05
C LEU A 51 -18.74 6.89 -6.14
N ALA A 52 -19.98 6.91 -6.63
CA ALA A 52 -21.15 7.18 -5.79
C ALA A 52 -21.35 6.09 -4.72
N ALA A 53 -21.14 4.82 -5.09
CA ALA A 53 -21.27 3.69 -4.17
C ALA A 53 -20.19 3.66 -3.08
N SER A 54 -18.99 4.17 -3.37
CA SER A 54 -17.86 4.22 -2.44
C SER A 54 -17.68 5.55 -1.70
N LEU A 55 -18.60 6.51 -1.90
CA LEU A 55 -18.42 7.92 -1.48
C LEU A 55 -17.12 8.56 -2.00
N GLY A 56 -16.69 8.14 -3.19
CA GLY A 56 -15.43 8.57 -3.81
C GLY A 56 -14.23 7.76 -3.35
N PHE A 57 -13.10 8.45 -3.23
CA PHE A 57 -11.84 7.87 -2.76
C PHE A 57 -11.64 8.07 -1.27
N CYS A 58 -10.81 7.22 -0.66
CA CYS A 58 -10.37 7.45 0.72
C CYS A 58 -9.49 8.69 0.79
N GLY A 59 -9.36 9.28 1.99
CA GLY A 59 -8.57 10.52 2.17
C GLY A 59 -7.11 10.42 1.72
N ARG A 60 -6.53 9.22 1.61
CA ARG A 60 -5.21 9.01 1.00
C ARG A 60 -5.27 9.19 -0.53
N HIS A 61 -6.14 8.43 -1.20
CA HIS A 61 -6.25 8.47 -2.66
C HIS A 61 -6.87 9.77 -3.19
N SER A 62 -7.79 10.41 -2.45
CA SER A 62 -8.25 11.78 -2.78
C SER A 62 -7.11 12.80 -2.77
N ARG A 63 -6.19 12.72 -1.80
CA ARG A 63 -5.00 13.60 -1.79
C ARG A 63 -4.02 13.26 -2.91
N GLN A 64 -3.94 12.00 -3.33
CA GLN A 64 -3.13 11.58 -4.46
C GLN A 64 -3.65 12.18 -5.79
N LEU A 65 -4.95 12.40 -5.96
CA LEU A 65 -5.47 13.13 -7.14
C LEU A 65 -4.81 14.51 -7.31
N LEU A 66 -4.41 15.14 -6.20
CA LEU A 66 -3.79 16.47 -6.21
C LEU A 66 -2.33 16.47 -6.66
N THR A 67 -1.70 15.30 -6.83
CA THR A 67 -0.32 15.18 -7.32
C THR A 67 -0.26 15.14 -8.85
N PHE A 68 -1.39 14.97 -9.53
CA PHE A 68 -1.46 14.98 -10.99
C PHE A 68 -1.53 16.42 -11.53
N GLY A 69 -0.40 16.90 -12.07
CA GLY A 69 -0.28 18.25 -12.61
C GLY A 69 -1.28 18.53 -13.73
N GLY A 70 -1.88 19.73 -13.73
CA GLY A 70 -2.86 20.14 -14.75
C GLY A 70 -4.25 19.52 -14.62
N GLN A 71 -4.46 18.55 -13.72
CA GLN A 71 -5.71 17.80 -13.61
C GLN A 71 -6.65 18.28 -12.48
N ARG A 72 -6.43 19.51 -11.97
CA ARG A 72 -7.24 20.08 -10.87
C ARG A 72 -8.73 20.13 -11.18
N LEU A 73 -9.11 20.42 -12.43
CA LEU A 73 -10.52 20.44 -12.82
C LEU A 73 -11.13 19.03 -12.76
N ALA A 74 -10.45 18.03 -13.30
CA ALA A 74 -10.88 16.64 -13.24
C ALA A 74 -11.01 16.15 -11.79
N ALA A 75 -10.04 16.46 -10.94
CA ALA A 75 -10.11 16.17 -9.51
C ALA A 75 -11.33 16.84 -8.86
N ALA A 76 -11.62 18.11 -9.18
CA ALA A 76 -12.80 18.81 -8.66
C ALA A 76 -14.12 18.18 -9.10
N VAL A 77 -14.20 17.65 -10.34
CA VAL A 77 -15.38 16.92 -10.83
C VAL A 77 -15.60 15.65 -10.02
N VAL A 78 -14.54 14.85 -9.84
CA VAL A 78 -14.56 13.61 -9.04
C VAL A 78 -14.98 13.88 -7.60
N GLU A 79 -14.35 14.86 -6.95
CA GLU A 79 -14.64 15.22 -5.55
C GLU A 79 -16.04 15.81 -5.38
N ARG A 80 -16.55 16.58 -6.36
CA ARG A 80 -17.95 17.05 -6.36
C ARG A 80 -18.93 15.89 -6.39
N MET A 81 -18.67 14.86 -7.18
CA MET A 81 -19.54 13.68 -7.24
C MET A 81 -19.55 12.94 -5.91
N ALA A 82 -18.37 12.73 -5.31
CA ALA A 82 -18.22 12.12 -4.00
C ALA A 82 -18.97 12.91 -2.92
N LEU A 83 -18.82 14.24 -2.91
CA LEU A 83 -19.50 15.13 -1.96
C LEU A 83 -21.03 15.08 -2.12
N LEU A 84 -21.54 15.12 -3.35
CA LEU A 84 -22.98 15.02 -3.58
C LEU A 84 -23.54 13.64 -3.21
N ALA A 85 -22.78 12.56 -3.43
CA ALA A 85 -23.15 11.23 -2.96
C ALA A 85 -23.18 11.17 -1.43
N ALA A 86 -22.17 11.73 -0.76
CA ALA A 86 -22.14 11.83 0.70
C ALA A 86 -23.34 12.61 1.25
N ILE A 87 -23.64 13.79 0.69
CA ILE A 87 -24.81 14.61 1.09
C ILE A 87 -26.11 13.79 1.00
N ARG A 88 -26.30 13.03 -0.09
CA ARG A 88 -27.49 12.18 -0.24
C ARG A 88 -27.55 11.03 0.76
N ARG A 89 -26.39 10.49 1.15
CA ARG A 89 -26.28 9.31 2.02
C ARG A 89 -26.11 9.66 3.51
N LEU A 90 -25.98 10.94 3.88
CA LEU A 90 -25.88 11.37 5.28
C LEU A 90 -26.93 10.74 6.22
N PRO A 91 -28.21 10.60 5.85
CA PRO A 91 -29.20 9.92 6.70
C PRO A 91 -28.80 8.46 6.99
N GLU A 92 -28.45 7.70 5.95
CA GLU A 92 -28.02 6.30 6.09
C GLU A 92 -26.76 6.15 6.96
N LEU A 93 -25.84 7.11 6.87
CA LEU A 93 -24.59 7.09 7.64
C LEU A 93 -24.81 7.34 9.13
N ILE A 94 -25.86 8.07 9.50
CA ILE A 94 -26.23 8.32 10.90
C ILE A 94 -27.05 7.15 11.44
N ASP A 95 -28.01 6.65 10.67
CA ASP A 95 -28.91 5.56 11.10
C ASP A 95 -28.18 4.23 11.27
N ALA A 96 -27.12 3.99 10.48
CA ALA A 96 -26.26 2.81 10.62
C ALA A 96 -25.41 2.81 11.91
N ALA A 97 -25.41 3.89 12.68
CA ALA A 97 -24.68 3.98 13.95
C ALA A 97 -25.40 3.27 15.11
N GLU A 98 -26.61 2.71 14.93
CA GLU A 98 -27.25 1.90 15.97
C GLU A 98 -26.52 0.56 16.13
N PRO A 99 -25.91 0.28 17.30
CA PRO A 99 -25.29 -1.01 17.53
C PRO A 99 -26.38 -2.09 17.52
N PRO A 100 -26.15 -3.25 16.86
CA PRO A 100 -27.10 -4.36 16.94
C PRO A 100 -27.28 -4.75 18.42
N PRO A 101 -28.50 -5.09 18.87
CA PRO A 101 -28.74 -5.50 20.25
C PRO A 101 -27.83 -6.69 20.57
N ALA A 102 -27.09 -6.58 21.68
CA ALA A 102 -26.08 -7.52 22.11
C ALA A 102 -26.68 -8.93 22.31
N ARG A 103 -26.63 -9.75 21.25
CA ARG A 103 -26.90 -11.18 21.35
C ARG A 103 -25.56 -11.89 21.43
N PHE A 104 -25.30 -12.47 22.59
CA PHE A 104 -24.17 -13.36 22.86
C PHE A 104 -23.98 -14.37 21.71
N ARG A 105 -22.92 -14.20 20.92
CA ARG A 105 -22.42 -15.24 20.03
C ARG A 105 -21.08 -15.74 20.56
N LEU A 106 -21.17 -16.77 21.40
CA LEU A 106 -20.07 -17.68 21.62
C LEU A 106 -19.75 -18.37 20.27
N GLY A 107 -18.51 -18.26 19.82
CA GLY A 107 -17.96 -19.12 18.77
C GLY A 107 -18.12 -18.61 17.33
N LYS A 108 -17.10 -17.88 16.85
CA LYS A 108 -16.32 -18.18 15.64
C LYS A 108 -15.29 -17.07 15.43
N LEU A 109 -14.04 -17.32 15.85
CA LEU A 109 -12.87 -16.59 15.36
C LEU A 109 -12.73 -16.86 13.86
N ARG A 110 -13.41 -16.07 13.03
CA ARG A 110 -13.03 -15.92 11.62
C ARG A 110 -12.13 -14.70 11.53
N SER A 111 -10.83 -14.98 11.50
CA SER A 111 -9.77 -14.25 10.79
C SER A 111 -10.17 -12.87 10.25
N ARG A 112 -10.21 -11.86 11.12
CA ARG A 112 -10.24 -10.44 10.74
C ARG A 112 -8.80 -10.02 10.41
N THR A 113 -8.25 -10.59 9.34
CA THR A 113 -6.89 -10.33 8.87
C THR A 113 -6.87 -9.17 7.89
N GLN A 114 -6.91 -7.95 8.40
CA GLN A 114 -6.04 -6.85 7.96
C GLN A 114 -6.29 -5.68 8.90
N ALA A 115 -5.25 -5.23 9.58
CA ALA A 115 -5.28 -4.00 10.35
C ALA A 115 -5.39 -2.83 9.35
N GLN A 116 -6.61 -2.53 8.92
CA GLN A 116 -6.94 -1.26 8.29
C GLN A 116 -6.90 -0.19 9.39
N PRO A 117 -6.17 0.92 9.21
CA PRO A 117 -6.23 2.04 10.15
C PRO A 117 -7.69 2.45 10.30
N ALA A 118 -8.17 2.55 11.54
CA ALA A 118 -9.57 2.73 11.94
C ALA A 118 -10.44 3.28 10.80
N GLN A 119 -10.95 2.36 9.97
CA GLN A 119 -11.93 2.70 8.97
C GLN A 119 -13.07 3.29 9.79
N LEU A 120 -13.48 4.53 9.49
CA LEU A 120 -14.81 4.99 9.91
C LEU A 120 -15.74 3.78 9.75
N GLY A 121 -16.48 3.43 10.80
CA GLY A 121 -17.41 2.30 10.78
C GLY A 121 -18.57 2.60 9.84
N LEU A 122 -18.26 2.75 8.55
CA LEU A 122 -19.20 3.04 7.50
C LEU A 122 -20.13 1.83 7.36
N PRO A 123 -21.42 2.06 7.06
CA PRO A 123 -22.34 0.97 6.81
C PRO A 123 -21.84 0.06 5.69
N ASP A 124 -22.20 -1.24 5.75
CA ASP A 124 -21.85 -2.24 4.73
C ASP A 124 -22.36 -1.88 3.32
N SER A 125 -23.34 -0.97 3.22
CA SER A 125 -23.84 -0.43 1.96
C SER A 125 -22.88 0.56 1.28
N ILE A 126 -21.80 0.96 1.96
CA ILE A 126 -20.73 1.79 1.40
C ILE A 126 -19.63 0.87 0.87
N GLN A 127 -19.39 0.94 -0.43
CA GLN A 127 -18.32 0.13 -1.05
C GLN A 127 -16.94 0.65 -0.66
N PRO A 128 -15.90 -0.21 -0.63
CA PRO A 128 -14.55 0.24 -0.36
C PRO A 128 -14.06 1.20 -1.45
N CYS A 129 -13.07 2.02 -1.09
CA CYS A 129 -12.38 2.90 -2.03
C CYS A 129 -11.85 2.09 -3.24
N PRO A 130 -12.24 2.42 -4.49
CA PRO A 130 -11.89 1.62 -5.65
C PRO A 130 -10.37 1.60 -5.94
N ALA A 131 -9.66 2.69 -5.61
CA ALA A 131 -8.20 2.70 -5.68
C ALA A 131 -7.55 1.80 -4.62
N CYS A 132 -8.11 1.69 -3.41
CA CYS A 132 -7.63 0.71 -2.40
C CYS A 132 -7.87 -0.73 -2.87
N LEU A 133 -9.02 -0.99 -3.48
CA LEU A 133 -9.33 -2.31 -4.04
C LEU A 133 -8.35 -2.67 -5.17
N ARG A 134 -8.03 -1.70 -6.03
CA ARG A 134 -7.04 -1.88 -7.10
C ARG A 134 -5.66 -2.17 -6.52
N GLU A 135 -5.22 -1.38 -5.55
CA GLU A 135 -3.96 -1.58 -4.83
C GLU A 135 -3.86 -3.01 -4.28
N ALA A 136 -4.87 -3.46 -3.53
CA ALA A 136 -4.90 -4.80 -2.92
C ALA A 136 -4.85 -5.91 -3.98
N THR A 137 -5.63 -5.77 -5.07
CA THR A 137 -5.68 -6.76 -6.15
C THR A 137 -4.32 -6.89 -6.87
N GLU A 138 -3.63 -5.78 -7.06
CA GLU A 138 -2.31 -5.75 -7.71
C GLU A 138 -1.23 -6.29 -6.78
N THR A 139 -1.29 -5.97 -5.49
CA THR A 139 -0.41 -6.57 -4.47
C THR A 139 -0.59 -8.08 -4.40
N GLU A 140 -1.83 -8.59 -4.34
CA GLU A 140 -2.11 -10.04 -4.29
C GLU A 140 -1.50 -10.77 -5.49
N ARG A 141 -1.70 -10.25 -6.70
CA ARG A 141 -1.07 -10.80 -7.91
C ARG A 141 0.45 -10.73 -7.85
N GLY A 142 1.00 -9.62 -7.36
CA GLY A 142 2.43 -9.45 -7.17
C GLY A 142 3.01 -10.48 -6.20
N VAL A 143 2.31 -10.78 -5.11
CA VAL A 143 2.69 -11.82 -4.13
C VAL A 143 2.72 -13.20 -4.79
N GLU A 144 1.68 -13.55 -5.54
CA GLU A 144 1.62 -14.84 -6.25
C GLU A 144 2.80 -15.02 -7.21
N VAL A 145 3.07 -14.00 -8.03
CA VAL A 145 4.18 -14.03 -9.01
C VAL A 145 5.54 -14.03 -8.31
N LEU A 146 5.72 -13.24 -7.24
CA LEU A 146 6.95 -13.23 -6.45
C LEU A 146 7.25 -14.61 -5.87
N LEU A 147 6.24 -15.28 -5.28
CA LEU A 147 6.40 -16.61 -4.70
C LEU A 147 6.69 -17.68 -5.77
N LYS A 148 6.05 -17.57 -6.93
CA LYS A 148 6.30 -18.47 -8.06
C LYS A 148 7.75 -18.41 -8.57
N HIS A 149 8.36 -17.22 -8.52
CA HIS A 149 9.71 -16.96 -9.02
C HIS A 149 10.70 -16.61 -7.90
N LEU A 150 10.44 -17.04 -6.67
CA LEU A 150 11.24 -16.63 -5.51
C LEU A 150 12.71 -17.05 -5.64
N ASP A 151 12.98 -18.22 -6.23
CA ASP A 151 14.36 -18.71 -6.38
C ASP A 151 15.20 -17.73 -7.21
N ASP A 152 14.66 -17.24 -8.33
CA ASP A 152 15.32 -16.26 -9.20
C ASP A 152 15.37 -14.86 -8.58
N LEU A 153 14.34 -14.50 -7.79
CA LEU A 153 14.18 -13.16 -7.24
C LEU A 153 14.78 -12.99 -5.84
N SER A 154 15.23 -14.06 -5.18
CA SER A 154 15.73 -14.05 -3.80
C SER A 154 16.96 -13.14 -3.60
N GLY A 155 17.95 -13.26 -4.49
CA GLY A 155 19.14 -12.40 -4.50
C GLY A 155 18.79 -10.93 -4.78
N PRO A 156 18.09 -10.63 -5.89
CA PRO A 156 17.61 -9.28 -6.18
C PRO A 156 16.78 -8.67 -5.03
N LEU A 157 15.88 -9.44 -4.41
CA LEU A 157 15.05 -8.99 -3.28
C LEU A 157 15.90 -8.61 -2.07
N ARG A 158 16.96 -9.37 -1.77
CA ARG A 158 17.92 -9.01 -0.70
C ARG A 158 18.58 -7.68 -1.01
N THR A 159 19.07 -7.48 -2.24
CA THR A 159 19.74 -6.24 -2.66
C THR A 159 18.80 -5.03 -2.63
N ALA A 160 17.53 -5.22 -2.96
CA ALA A 160 16.51 -4.16 -2.92
C ALA A 160 16.21 -3.67 -1.49
N GLY A 161 16.57 -4.44 -0.46
CA GLY A 161 16.19 -4.14 0.92
C GLY A 161 14.94 -4.90 1.39
N GLY A 162 14.63 -6.03 0.79
CA GLY A 162 13.58 -6.94 1.23
C GLY A 162 12.16 -6.41 0.98
N LEU A 163 11.21 -6.87 1.79
CA LEU A 163 9.84 -6.39 1.77
C LEU A 163 9.58 -5.44 2.94
N CYS A 164 8.64 -4.50 2.79
CA CYS A 164 8.12 -3.78 3.95
C CYS A 164 7.31 -4.74 4.83
N LEU A 165 7.14 -4.43 6.11
CA LEU A 165 6.48 -5.28 7.10
C LEU A 165 5.09 -5.76 6.66
N PRO A 166 4.20 -4.89 6.13
CA PRO A 166 2.89 -5.34 5.65
C PRO A 166 3.01 -6.40 4.54
N HIS A 167 3.87 -6.17 3.54
CA HIS A 167 4.06 -7.09 2.43
C HIS A 167 4.85 -8.34 2.82
N PHE A 168 5.78 -8.26 3.77
CA PHE A 168 6.45 -9.42 4.35
C PHE A 168 5.44 -10.34 5.03
N ILE A 169 4.56 -9.80 5.88
CA ILE A 169 3.51 -10.57 6.56
C ILE A 169 2.54 -11.20 5.56
N GLN A 170 2.10 -10.43 4.56
CA GLN A 170 1.19 -10.94 3.53
C GLN A 170 1.83 -12.07 2.72
N THR A 171 3.06 -11.85 2.22
CA THR A 171 3.79 -12.82 1.40
C THR A 171 4.09 -14.09 2.17
N THR A 172 4.56 -13.98 3.42
CA THR A 172 4.86 -15.14 4.27
C THR A 172 3.61 -15.94 4.65
N ARG A 173 2.43 -15.31 4.77
CA ARG A 173 1.16 -16.03 4.99
C ARG A 173 0.72 -16.82 3.77
N ALA A 174 1.01 -16.33 2.57
CA ALA A 174 0.71 -17.03 1.31
C ALA A 174 1.76 -18.09 0.95
N ALA A 175 2.96 -18.02 1.52
CA ALA A 175 4.09 -18.87 1.18
C ALA A 175 4.03 -20.29 1.82
N PRO A 176 4.40 -21.35 1.07
CA PRO A 176 4.74 -22.66 1.61
C PRO A 176 5.92 -22.63 2.61
N ALA A 177 6.07 -23.67 3.42
CA ALA A 177 7.09 -23.72 4.48
C ALA A 177 8.54 -23.45 4.02
N PRO A 178 9.05 -24.04 2.92
CA PRO A 178 10.41 -23.76 2.45
C PRO A 178 10.61 -22.29 2.05
N GLN A 179 9.65 -21.71 1.33
CA GLN A 179 9.71 -20.31 0.88
C GLN A 179 9.62 -19.33 2.06
N ARG A 180 8.86 -19.65 3.12
CA ARG A 180 8.83 -18.86 4.36
C ARG A 180 10.20 -18.75 5.01
N ALA A 181 10.98 -19.84 5.02
CA ALA A 181 12.33 -19.83 5.58
C ALA A 181 13.28 -18.93 4.77
N VAL A 182 13.19 -18.97 3.44
CA VAL A 182 13.97 -18.10 2.53
C VAL A 182 13.62 -16.63 2.78
N LEU A 183 12.33 -16.29 2.79
CA LEU A 183 11.85 -14.93 3.03
C LEU A 183 12.32 -14.40 4.40
N LEU A 184 12.22 -15.23 5.44
CA LEU A 184 12.65 -14.87 6.79
C LEU A 184 14.16 -14.57 6.83
N ALA A 185 14.99 -15.44 6.23
CA ALA A 185 16.44 -15.27 6.21
C ALA A 185 16.88 -14.02 5.43
N ILE A 186 16.18 -13.68 4.33
CA ILE A 186 16.40 -12.42 3.61
C ILE A 186 16.05 -11.23 4.51
N GLN A 187 14.84 -11.24 5.07
CA GLN A 187 14.32 -10.11 5.84
C GLN A 187 15.15 -9.82 7.08
N GLN A 188 15.56 -10.86 7.82
CA GLN A 188 16.39 -10.72 9.02
C GLN A 188 17.73 -10.07 8.71
N ALA A 189 18.42 -10.54 7.67
CA ALA A 189 19.72 -10.00 7.30
C ALA A 189 19.61 -8.52 6.91
N VAL A 190 18.67 -8.19 6.03
CA VAL A 190 18.50 -6.82 5.54
C VAL A 190 18.11 -5.86 6.67
N TRP A 191 17.24 -6.27 7.59
CA TRP A 191 16.83 -5.40 8.69
C TRP A 191 17.89 -5.29 9.79
N HIS A 192 18.74 -6.29 9.95
CA HIS A 192 19.91 -6.17 10.81
C HIS A 192 20.88 -5.11 10.28
N ASP A 193 21.16 -5.12 8.97
CA ASP A 193 21.98 -4.10 8.32
C ASP A 193 21.34 -2.70 8.45
N LEU A 194 20.03 -2.59 8.24
CA LEU A 194 19.30 -1.32 8.39
C LEU A 194 19.35 -0.79 9.84
N ALA A 195 19.25 -1.69 10.83
CA ALA A 195 19.38 -1.32 12.23
C ALA A 195 20.78 -0.75 12.52
N GLY A 196 21.84 -1.37 12.00
CA GLY A 196 23.21 -0.85 12.13
C GLY A 196 23.38 0.54 11.52
N HIS A 197 22.78 0.80 10.35
CA HIS A 197 22.78 2.15 9.75
C HIS A 197 22.02 3.17 10.61
N LEU A 198 20.89 2.79 11.20
CA LEU A 198 20.12 3.64 12.09
C LEU A 198 20.87 3.94 13.41
N GLU A 199 21.57 2.96 13.96
CA GLU A 199 22.43 3.12 15.13
C GLU A 199 23.60 4.07 14.82
N GLU A 200 24.23 3.97 13.65
CA GLU A 200 25.24 4.92 13.21
C GLU A 200 24.68 6.35 13.16
N PHE A 201 23.50 6.52 12.54
CA PHE A 201 22.83 7.81 12.46
C PHE A 201 22.56 8.41 13.84
N ILE A 202 21.98 7.64 14.76
CA ILE A 202 21.69 8.06 16.14
C ILE A 202 22.98 8.43 16.87
N ARG A 203 23.98 7.54 16.85
CA ARG A 203 25.24 7.74 17.56
C ARG A 203 25.95 9.01 17.12
N LYS A 204 26.06 9.27 15.80
CA LYS A 204 26.76 10.45 15.27
C LYS A 204 26.01 11.77 15.50
N HIS A 205 24.68 11.74 15.63
CA HIS A 205 23.92 12.95 15.98
C HIS A 205 23.92 13.25 17.48
N MET A 206 24.10 12.22 18.33
CA MET A 206 24.18 12.40 19.78
C MET A 206 25.59 12.76 20.26
N ASP A 207 26.63 12.45 19.49
CA ASP A 207 28.01 12.80 19.83
C ASP A 207 28.27 14.31 19.59
N HIS A 208 28.50 15.06 20.66
CA HIS A 208 28.78 16.49 20.59
C HIS A 208 30.15 16.82 19.98
N HIS A 209 31.04 15.83 19.79
CA HIS A 209 32.35 15.99 19.18
C HIS A 209 32.34 15.47 17.73
N HIS A 210 31.87 16.32 16.81
CA HIS A 210 31.63 15.98 15.41
C HIS A 210 32.93 15.86 14.58
N ALA A 211 33.55 14.68 14.53
CA ALA A 211 34.72 14.45 13.66
C ALA A 211 34.41 13.61 12.41
N ASP A 212 33.56 12.57 12.52
CA ASP A 212 33.38 11.62 11.42
C ASP A 212 32.13 11.90 10.56
N PRO A 213 32.25 11.91 9.22
CA PRO A 213 31.10 12.06 8.33
C PRO A 213 30.15 10.86 8.45
N ILE A 214 28.84 11.10 8.44
CA ILE A 214 27.79 10.06 8.44
C ILE A 214 27.80 9.35 7.08
N SER A 215 27.75 8.02 7.08
CA SER A 215 27.67 7.24 5.85
C SER A 215 26.37 7.49 5.07
N ASP A 216 26.39 7.36 3.74
CA ASP A 216 25.17 7.51 2.93
C ASP A 216 24.04 6.55 3.35
N PRO A 217 24.29 5.25 3.65
CA PRO A 217 23.25 4.37 4.17
C PRO A 217 22.67 4.83 5.50
N ALA A 218 23.49 5.36 6.41
CA ALA A 218 23.02 5.92 7.68
C ALA A 218 22.23 7.23 7.49
N ARG A 219 22.60 8.09 6.54
CA ARG A 219 21.82 9.31 6.23
C ARG A 219 20.39 9.01 5.79
N LEU A 220 20.16 7.88 5.12
CA LEU A 220 18.85 7.46 4.61
C LEU A 220 18.12 6.48 5.53
N SER A 221 18.72 6.11 6.67
CA SER A 221 18.22 5.00 7.49
C SER A 221 16.87 5.30 8.14
N VAL A 222 16.58 6.57 8.43
CA VAL A 222 15.33 6.99 9.07
C VAL A 222 14.16 6.78 8.10
N GLU A 223 14.23 7.33 6.89
CA GLU A 223 13.21 7.17 5.85
C GLU A 223 13.06 5.71 5.45
N ARG A 224 14.18 4.98 5.31
CA ARG A 224 14.16 3.55 5.00
C ARG A 224 13.53 2.72 6.11
N THR A 225 13.74 3.08 7.37
CA THR A 225 13.08 2.40 8.51
C THR A 225 11.58 2.64 8.50
N ILE A 226 11.15 3.88 8.25
CA ILE A 226 9.72 4.20 8.12
C ILE A 226 9.12 3.38 6.97
N ALA A 227 9.70 3.46 5.77
CA ALA A 227 9.24 2.70 4.60
C ALA A 227 9.23 1.17 4.85
N ALA A 228 10.25 0.65 5.52
CA ALA A 228 10.34 -0.76 5.88
C ALA A 228 9.22 -1.18 6.84
N LEU A 229 8.84 -0.35 7.81
CA LEU A 229 7.81 -0.71 8.80
C LEU A 229 6.38 -0.42 8.35
N THR A 230 6.17 0.66 7.59
CA THR A 230 4.82 1.12 7.23
C THR A 230 4.44 0.82 5.78
N GLY A 231 5.40 0.42 4.96
CA GLY A 231 5.27 0.47 3.51
C GLY A 231 5.61 1.86 2.96
N GLU A 232 5.93 1.90 1.68
CA GLU A 232 6.19 3.14 0.96
C GLU A 232 4.87 3.85 0.67
N VAL A 233 4.85 5.16 0.92
CA VAL A 233 3.74 6.04 0.61
C VAL A 233 4.20 6.99 -0.50
N PRO A 234 3.38 7.29 -1.52
CA PRO A 234 3.71 8.31 -2.49
C PRO A 234 4.00 9.63 -1.77
N VAL A 235 5.24 10.09 -1.83
CA VAL A 235 5.64 11.40 -1.32
C VAL A 235 5.34 12.43 -2.40
N ARG A 236 4.87 13.61 -1.99
CA ARG A 236 4.66 14.76 -2.87
C ARG A 236 5.96 15.29 -3.44
#